data_AF-A0A2P4SDD7-F1
#
_entry.id   AF-A0A2P4SDD7-F1
#
_cell.length_a   1.000
_cell.length_b   1.000
_cell.length_c   1.000
_cell.angle_alpha   90.00
_cell.angle_beta   90.00
_cell.angle_gamma   90.00
#
_symmetry.space_group_name_H-M   'P 1'
#
loop_
_entity.id
_entity.type
_entity.pdbx_description
1 polymer ?
#
loop_
_entity_poly.entity_id
_entity_poly.type
_entity_poly.pdbx_seq_one_letter_code
_entity_poly.pdbx_strand_id
1 'polypeptide(L)'
;LHSNSDKGDGSVKYILTGEGAGTIFIIDDTTGDIHSTKSLDREQKTHYVLHAQAIDRRTNKPLEPESEFIIKVQDINDNAPKFTDGPYIVTVPEMSEMGKENKLLYSAVLKRKSHMLFDSVMMLYCIMGFM
;
A
#
# COMPACT_ATOMS: atom_id res chain seq x y z
N LEU A 1 13.87 -11.55 1.83
CA LEU A 1 15.02 -10.81 2.40
C LEU A 1 16.25 -11.71 2.28
N HIS A 2 17.43 -11.17 1.98
CA HIS A 2 18.63 -12.00 1.85
C HIS A 2 19.87 -11.27 2.37
N SER A 3 20.67 -11.94 3.19
CA SER A 3 21.94 -11.44 3.71
C SER A 3 23.07 -11.82 2.75
N ASN A 4 24.06 -10.94 2.58
CA ASN A 4 25.26 -11.26 1.78
C ASN A 4 26.15 -12.31 2.46
N SER A 5 25.91 -12.61 3.74
CA SER A 5 26.62 -13.64 4.50
C SER A 5 26.02 -15.03 4.34
N ASP A 6 24.84 -15.14 3.72
CA ASP A 6 24.14 -16.40 3.49
C ASP A 6 24.80 -17.18 2.34
N LYS A 7 25.20 -18.42 2.63
CA LYS A 7 25.83 -19.34 1.67
C LYS A 7 24.86 -20.43 1.19
N GLY A 8 23.59 -20.39 1.63
CA GLY A 8 22.61 -21.43 1.36
C GLY A 8 22.85 -22.73 2.14
N ASP A 9 23.65 -22.68 3.22
CA ASP A 9 23.93 -23.81 4.11
C ASP A 9 23.00 -23.85 5.34
N GLY A 10 22.05 -22.91 5.43
CA GLY A 10 21.13 -22.78 6.56
C GLY A 10 21.79 -22.32 7.87
N SER A 11 23.00 -21.73 7.79
CA SER A 11 23.71 -21.14 8.92
C SER A 11 23.13 -19.79 9.35
N VAL A 12 22.42 -19.11 8.44
CA VAL A 12 21.73 -17.85 8.70
C VAL A 12 20.30 -18.12 9.12
N LYS A 13 19.83 -17.36 10.13
CA LYS A 13 18.44 -17.31 10.55
C LYS A 13 17.91 -15.89 10.38
N TYR A 14 16.83 -15.75 9.62
CA TYR A 14 16.16 -14.49 9.41
C TYR A 14 15.08 -14.26 10.47
N ILE A 15 15.05 -13.05 11.04
CA ILE A 15 14.09 -12.63 12.05
C ILE A 15 13.37 -11.38 11.55
N LEU A 16 12.07 -11.35 11.78
CA LEU A 16 11.18 -10.24 11.43
C LEU A 16 10.54 -9.67 12.69
N THR A 17 10.60 -8.36 12.86
CA THR A 17 10.03 -7.60 13.99
C THR A 17 9.27 -6.37 13.46
N GLY A 18 8.54 -5.68 14.34
CA GLY A 18 7.77 -4.48 13.99
C GLY A 18 6.28 -4.74 13.78
N GLU A 19 5.64 -3.94 12.93
CA GLU A 19 4.19 -3.90 12.80
C GLU A 19 3.63 -5.16 12.11
N GLY A 20 2.81 -5.92 12.84
CA GLY A 20 2.19 -7.13 12.29
C GLY A 20 3.13 -8.31 12.11
N ALA A 21 4.40 -8.22 12.54
CA ALA A 21 5.33 -9.34 12.54
C ALA A 21 4.79 -10.48 13.43
N GLY A 22 4.89 -11.72 12.94
CA GLY A 22 4.41 -12.93 13.62
C GLY A 22 2.88 -13.08 13.67
N THR A 23 2.11 -12.11 13.16
CA THR A 23 0.65 -12.12 13.19
C THR A 23 0.03 -11.94 11.82
N ILE A 24 0.42 -10.87 11.11
CA ILE A 24 0.02 -10.53 9.75
C ILE A 24 1.10 -11.00 8.78
N PHE A 25 2.37 -10.72 9.09
CA PHE A 25 3.52 -11.11 8.28
C PHE A 25 4.32 -12.19 9.01
N ILE A 26 4.52 -13.32 8.35
CA ILE A 26 5.40 -14.40 8.83
C ILE A 26 6.59 -14.49 7.89
N ILE A 27 7.77 -14.73 8.45
CA ILE A 27 9.00 -14.99 7.70
C ILE A 27 9.39 -16.46 7.84
N ASP A 28 9.82 -17.08 6.74
CA ASP A 28 10.57 -18.34 6.79
C ASP A 28 11.99 -18.03 7.30
N ASP A 29 12.36 -18.62 8.44
CA ASP A 29 13.60 -18.29 9.11
C ASP A 29 14.84 -18.81 8.37
N THR A 30 14.68 -19.70 7.40
CA THR A 30 15.76 -20.26 6.57
C THR A 30 15.89 -19.59 5.21
N THR A 31 14.78 -19.31 4.52
CA THR A 31 14.83 -18.70 3.18
C THR A 31 14.75 -17.17 3.22
N GLY A 32 14.19 -16.61 4.29
CA GLY A 32 13.92 -15.18 4.40
C GLY A 32 12.70 -14.72 3.59
N ASP A 33 11.87 -15.65 3.12
CA ASP A 33 10.60 -15.35 2.43
C ASP A 33 9.55 -14.87 3.41
N ILE A 34 8.85 -13.78 3.04
CA ILE A 34 7.80 -13.19 3.87
C ILE A 34 6.45 -13.46 3.22
N HIS A 35 5.51 -13.97 4.01
CA HIS A 35 4.14 -14.23 3.60
C HIS A 35 3.15 -13.45 4.48
N SER A 36 2.08 -12.97 3.87
CA SER A 36 0.92 -12.47 4.61
C SER A 36 -0.01 -13.63 4.97
N THR A 37 -0.45 -13.70 6.22
CA THR A 37 -1.45 -14.68 6.70
C THR A 37 -2.88 -14.18 6.57
N LYS A 38 -3.05 -12.88 6.39
CA LYS A 38 -4.35 -12.21 6.35
C LYS A 38 -4.49 -11.40 5.08
N SER A 39 -5.73 -11.17 4.67
CA SER A 39 -6.05 -10.17 3.66
C SER A 39 -5.66 -8.78 4.17
N LEU A 40 -4.97 -8.02 3.32
CA LEU A 40 -4.60 -6.63 3.60
C LEU A 40 -5.60 -5.73 2.90
N ASP A 41 -6.17 -4.79 3.64
CA ASP A 41 -7.14 -3.80 3.15
C ASP A 41 -6.46 -2.42 3.18
N ARG A 42 -6.27 -1.83 2.01
CA ARG A 42 -5.54 -0.56 1.85
C ARG A 42 -6.31 0.60 2.47
N GLU A 43 -7.65 0.56 2.45
CA GLU A 43 -8.50 1.59 3.06
C GLU A 43 -8.35 1.60 4.58
N GLN A 44 -7.99 0.47 5.18
CA GLN A 44 -7.69 0.37 6.61
C GLN A 44 -6.25 0.78 6.92
N LYS A 45 -5.27 0.27 6.17
CA LYS A 45 -3.87 0.61 6.37
C LYS A 45 -3.07 0.51 5.07
N THR A 46 -2.39 1.58 4.72
CA THR A 46 -1.68 1.72 3.44
C THR A 46 -0.27 1.14 3.45
N HIS A 47 0.37 1.04 4.62
CA HIS A 47 1.73 0.52 4.76
C HIS A 47 2.00 -0.01 6.17
N TYR A 48 3.02 -0.85 6.29
CA TYR A 48 3.52 -1.39 7.54
C TYR A 48 5.04 -1.17 7.63
N VAL A 49 5.51 -0.72 8.79
CA VAL A 49 6.94 -0.56 9.07
C VAL A 49 7.44 -1.78 9.83
N LEU A 50 8.40 -2.51 9.25
CA LEU A 50 8.98 -3.72 9.82
C LEU A 50 10.50 -3.61 9.85
N HIS A 51 11.11 -4.46 10.66
CA HIS A 51 12.56 -4.57 10.75
C HIS A 51 12.99 -6.02 10.51
N ALA A 52 14.09 -6.17 9.80
CA ALA A 52 14.71 -7.45 9.48
C ALA A 52 16.07 -7.57 10.15
N GLN A 53 16.37 -8.75 10.66
CA GLN A 53 17.69 -9.08 11.17
C GLN A 53 18.13 -10.47 10.70
N ALA A 54 19.41 -10.58 10.31
CA ALA A 54 20.06 -11.85 10.04
C ALA A 54 20.99 -12.22 11.20
N ILE A 55 20.80 -13.41 11.76
CA ILE A 55 21.63 -13.92 12.87
C ILE A 55 22.27 -15.26 12.50
N ASP A 56 23.42 -15.56 13.08
CA ASP A 56 24.06 -16.88 12.97
C ASP A 56 23.26 -17.87 13.83
N ARG A 57 22.80 -18.97 13.23
CA ARG A 57 21.92 -19.95 13.88
C ARG A 57 22.61 -20.73 15.00
N ARG A 58 23.94 -20.88 14.94
CA ARG A 58 24.73 -21.62 15.93
C ARG A 58 25.06 -20.75 17.14
N THR A 59 25.36 -19.47 16.91
CA THR A 59 25.83 -18.55 17.95
C THR A 59 24.78 -17.56 18.42
N ASN A 60 23.65 -17.44 17.72
CA ASN A 60 22.62 -16.42 17.90
C ASN A 60 23.16 -14.99 17.91
N LYS A 61 24.30 -14.75 17.24
CA LYS A 61 24.88 -13.41 17.11
C LYS A 61 24.38 -12.76 15.82
N PRO A 62 24.12 -11.44 15.83
CA PRO A 62 23.77 -10.72 14.61
C PRO A 62 24.94 -10.80 13.63
N LEU A 63 24.65 -11.24 12.41
CA LEU A 63 25.57 -11.21 11.28
C LEU A 63 25.55 -9.83 10.62
N GLU A 64 24.39 -9.18 10.65
CA GLU A 64 24.15 -7.86 10.09
C GLU A 64 23.37 -7.00 11.09
N PRO A 65 23.50 -5.66 11.02
CA PRO A 65 22.66 -4.76 11.79
C PRO A 65 21.19 -4.94 11.39
N GLU A 66 20.29 -4.63 12.33
CA GLU A 66 18.85 -4.59 12.04
C GLU A 66 18.56 -3.51 10.98
N SER A 67 17.71 -3.85 10.01
CA SER A 67 17.36 -2.98 8.88
C SER A 67 15.85 -2.74 8.85
N GLU A 68 15.45 -1.47 8.83
CA GLU A 68 14.06 -1.06 8.66
C GLU A 68 13.64 -1.13 7.19
N PHE A 69 12.43 -1.62 6.94
CA PHE A 69 11.82 -1.63 5.62
C PHE A 69 10.30 -1.46 5.71
N ILE A 70 9.69 -1.05 4.60
CA ILE A 70 8.26 -0.74 4.53
C ILE A 70 7.56 -1.69 3.56
N ILE A 71 6.54 -2.39 4.04
CA ILE A 71 5.62 -3.16 3.18
C ILE A 71 4.46 -2.23 2.80
N LYS A 72 4.33 -1.92 1.51
CA LYS A 72 3.22 -1.12 0.97
C LYS A 72 2.09 -2.04 0.50
N VAL A 73 0.86 -1.74 0.92
CA VAL A 73 -0.33 -2.44 0.42
C VAL A 73 -0.68 -1.84 -0.93
N GLN A 74 -0.61 -2.65 -1.99
CA GLN A 74 -0.93 -2.19 -3.33
C GLN A 74 -2.44 -2.03 -3.49
N ASP A 75 -2.86 -0.90 -4.05
CA ASP A 75 -4.26 -0.65 -4.38
C ASP A 75 -4.68 -1.54 -5.55
N ILE A 76 -5.75 -2.29 -5.36
CA ILE A 76 -6.51 -2.87 -6.47
C ILE A 76 -7.75 -2.00 -6.55
N ASN A 77 -8.14 -1.56 -7.76
CA ASN A 77 -9.34 -0.74 -7.94
C ASN A 77 -10.63 -1.57 -7.72
N ASP A 78 -10.84 -2.00 -6.48
CA ASP A 78 -11.97 -2.81 -6.00
C ASP A 78 -13.03 -1.96 -5.27
N ASN A 79 -12.71 -0.69 -5.01
CA ASN A 79 -13.63 0.26 -4.41
C ASN A 79 -14.62 0.81 -5.43
N ALA A 80 -15.74 0.09 -5.58
CA ALA A 80 -16.89 0.58 -6.30
C ALA A 80 -17.37 1.91 -5.68
N PRO A 81 -17.50 2.97 -6.49
CA PRO A 81 -17.87 4.29 -5.98
C PRO A 81 -19.26 4.26 -5.33
N LYS A 82 -19.31 4.69 -4.06
CA LYS A 82 -20.53 4.75 -3.27
C LYS A 82 -21.08 6.17 -3.24
N PHE A 83 -22.39 6.29 -3.40
CA PHE A 83 -23.12 7.54 -3.19
C PHE A 83 -23.46 7.65 -1.69
N THR A 84 -22.76 8.51 -0.96
CA THR A 84 -22.93 8.63 0.50
C THR A 84 -24.11 9.49 0.91
N ASP A 85 -24.56 10.41 0.05
CA ASP A 85 -25.53 11.45 0.42
C ASP A 85 -26.88 11.28 -0.32
N GLY A 86 -27.20 10.05 -0.70
CA GLY A 86 -28.47 9.72 -1.36
C GLY A 86 -29.67 9.71 -0.39
N PRO A 87 -30.89 10.06 -0.86
CA PRO A 87 -31.24 10.37 -2.24
C PRO A 87 -30.90 11.82 -2.64
N TYR A 88 -30.31 11.99 -3.82
CA TYR A 88 -30.11 13.30 -4.42
C TYR A 88 -31.40 13.75 -5.13
N ILE A 89 -32.17 14.61 -4.47
CA ILE A 89 -33.39 15.21 -5.05
C ILE A 89 -33.03 16.61 -5.57
N VAL A 90 -33.28 16.86 -6.85
CA VAL A 90 -33.06 18.17 -7.47
C VAL A 90 -34.35 18.63 -8.13
N THR A 91 -34.80 19.83 -7.80
CA THR A 91 -35.96 20.47 -8.44
C THR A 91 -35.45 21.48 -9.47
N VAL A 92 -35.93 21.37 -10.70
CA VAL A 92 -35.55 22.25 -11.81
C VAL A 92 -36.78 23.03 -12.28
N PRO A 93 -36.74 24.38 -12.32
CA PRO A 93 -37.82 25.17 -12.90
C PRO A 93 -38.00 24.88 -14.40
N GLU A 94 -39.24 24.80 -14.87
CA GLU A 94 -39.58 24.47 -16.26
C GLU A 94 -39.05 25.48 -17.31
N MET A 95 -38.77 26.72 -16.89
CA MET A 95 -38.23 27.81 -17.71
C MET A 95 -36.69 27.92 -17.63
N SER A 96 -35.99 26.83 -17.32
CA SER A 96 -34.52 26.84 -17.23
C SER A 96 -33.88 26.87 -18.62
N GLU A 97 -33.00 27.84 -18.86
CA GLU A 97 -32.22 27.92 -20.09
C GLU A 97 -31.33 26.67 -20.29
N MET A 98 -31.20 26.22 -21.54
CA MET A 98 -30.28 25.15 -21.91
C MET A 98 -28.86 25.49 -21.42
N GLY A 99 -28.27 24.61 -20.61
CA GLY A 99 -26.91 24.79 -20.11
C GLY A 99 -26.78 25.45 -18.73
N LYS A 100 -27.88 25.71 -18.00
CA LYS A 100 -27.78 25.94 -16.56
C LYS A 100 -27.38 24.63 -15.88
N GLU A 101 -26.07 24.44 -15.76
CA GLU A 101 -25.47 23.35 -14.99
C GLU A 101 -26.04 23.38 -13.56
N ASN A 102 -26.86 22.38 -13.22
CA ASN A 102 -27.25 22.16 -11.84
C ASN A 102 -26.00 21.76 -11.06
N LYS A 103 -25.32 22.77 -10.50
CA LYS A 103 -24.05 22.68 -9.76
C LYS A 103 -24.05 21.58 -8.70
N LEU A 104 -25.21 21.20 -8.18
CA LEU A 104 -25.39 20.10 -7.22
C LEU A 104 -25.18 18.71 -7.86
N LEU A 105 -25.73 18.46 -9.05
CA LEU A 105 -25.49 17.23 -9.80
C LEU A 105 -24.06 17.19 -10.37
N TYR A 106 -23.58 18.33 -10.90
CA TYR A 106 -22.21 18.43 -11.40
C TYR A 106 -21.17 18.27 -10.29
N SER A 107 -21.37 18.83 -9.10
CA SER A 107 -20.43 18.65 -7.98
C SER A 107 -20.47 17.24 -7.39
N ALA A 108 -21.62 16.55 -7.38
CA ALA A 108 -21.72 15.14 -7.02
C ALA A 108 -21.00 14.22 -8.03
N VAL A 109 -21.10 14.53 -9.33
CA VAL A 109 -20.43 13.77 -10.40
C VAL A 109 -18.93 14.12 -10.50
N LEU A 110 -18.54 15.38 -10.30
CA LEU A 110 -17.14 15.84 -10.39
C LEU A 110 -16.31 15.57 -9.14
N LYS A 111 -16.92 15.47 -7.94
CA LYS A 111 -16.21 14.92 -6.75
C LYS A 111 -15.62 13.54 -7.01
N ARG A 112 -16.20 12.80 -7.96
CA ARG A 112 -15.73 11.50 -8.42
C ARG A 112 -14.52 11.58 -9.35
N LYS A 113 -14.27 12.72 -10.02
CA LYS A 113 -13.15 12.87 -10.99
C LYS A 113 -11.84 13.37 -10.36
N SER A 114 -11.89 14.03 -9.20
CA SER A 114 -10.68 14.46 -8.49
C SER A 114 -9.98 13.34 -7.70
N HIS A 115 -10.66 12.22 -7.42
CA HIS A 115 -10.04 11.01 -6.84
C HIS A 115 -9.74 9.90 -7.87
N MET A 116 -10.08 10.09 -9.16
CA MET A 116 -9.84 9.09 -10.22
C MET A 116 -8.85 9.56 -11.31
N LEU A 117 -8.28 10.76 -11.20
CA LEU A 117 -7.38 11.32 -12.21
C LEU A 117 -6.01 11.68 -11.63
N PHE A 118 -5.39 10.80 -10.85
CA PHE A 118 -3.94 10.69 -10.74
C PHE A 118 -3.64 9.26 -10.33
N ASP A 119 -3.43 8.36 -11.30
CA ASP A 119 -2.53 7.21 -11.18
C ASP A 119 -2.41 6.42 -12.50
N SER A 120 -2.19 7.14 -13.61
CA SER A 120 -1.71 6.48 -14.85
C SER A 120 -0.67 7.28 -15.63
N VAL A 121 -0.25 8.48 -15.17
CA VAL A 121 0.87 9.21 -15.79
C VAL A 121 1.63 10.02 -14.74
N MET A 122 2.31 9.36 -13.80
CA MET A 122 3.43 10.00 -13.09
C MET A 122 4.46 8.98 -12.59
N MET A 123 4.96 8.15 -13.50
CA MET A 123 6.21 7.43 -13.28
C MET A 123 7.05 7.42 -14.55
N LEU A 124 7.27 8.60 -15.13
CA LEU A 124 8.35 8.81 -16.09
C LEU A 124 8.94 10.23 -16.05
N TYR A 125 8.98 10.88 -14.89
CA TYR A 125 9.80 12.08 -14.68
C TYR A 125 10.26 12.16 -13.22
N CYS A 126 11.09 11.20 -12.78
CA CYS A 126 11.93 11.40 -11.60
C CYS A 126 13.09 10.38 -11.53
N ILE A 127 13.90 10.22 -12.59
CA ILE A 127 15.20 9.50 -12.51
C ILE A 127 16.37 10.22 -13.23
N MET A 128 16.19 11.33 -13.97
CA MET A 128 17.33 12.01 -14.61
C MET A 128 17.53 13.41 -14.02
N GLY A 129 18.18 13.45 -12.86
CA GLY A 129 18.48 14.69 -12.13
C GLY A 129 19.50 14.50 -11.02
N PHE A 130 20.54 13.70 -11.26
CA PHE A 130 21.81 13.74 -10.53
C PHE A 130 22.93 13.29 -11.49
N MET A 131 23.48 14.28 -12.20
CA MET A 131 24.91 14.42 -12.42
C MET A 131 25.22 15.92 -12.51
#